data_AF-W4GHD4-F1
#
_entry.id   AF-W4GHD4-F1
#
_cell.length_a   1.000
_cell.length_b   1.000
_cell.length_c   1.000
_cell.angle_alpha   90.00
_cell.angle_beta   90.00
_cell.angle_gamma   90.00
#
_symmetry.space_group_name_H-M   'P 1'
#
loop_
_entity.id
_entity.type
_entity.pdbx_description
1 polymer ?
#
loop_
_entity_poly.entity_id
_entity_poly.type
_entity_poly.pdbx_seq_one_letter_code
_entity_poly.pdbx_strand_id
1 'polypeptide(L)'
;MGIAEEEAELSREMVQFLTNDVISQLRTTQSQLEDAERRWSRMETQEEATGKSMKAKVKIDGHLVTEADIEVNLRRGYLVNSKLHQACVLDQLLEFHRALQLQYRRMENIVRLLEKQVSSIQDAGDGRLLQHTSSLVAQVVTELGSMCRDLRTGGNAVRLPSTRRFPYCSQLDHHFVPALPSDMLIDMSVHQARLVVEAFIVAPSSKPTDNFLSGDGKKEFAGQVT
;
A
#
# COMPACT_ATOMS: atom_id res chain seq x y z
N MET A 1 -11.00 49.36 20.51
CA MET A 1 -10.55 48.55 19.38
C MET A 1 -11.70 48.50 18.39
N GLY A 2 -11.45 48.92 17.14
CA GLY A 2 -12.48 48.86 16.10
C GLY A 2 -12.51 47.50 15.41
N ILE A 3 -13.65 47.11 14.82
CA ILE A 3 -13.81 45.83 14.08
C ILE A 3 -12.69 45.62 13.03
N ALA A 4 -12.27 46.70 12.35
CA ALA A 4 -11.22 46.64 11.34
C ALA A 4 -9.81 46.37 11.91
N GLU A 5 -9.53 46.78 13.16
CA GLU A 5 -8.26 46.47 13.84
C GLU A 5 -8.21 44.99 14.25
N GLU A 6 -9.32 44.46 14.77
CA GLU A 6 -9.46 43.04 15.14
C GLU A 6 -9.30 42.14 13.91
N GLU A 7 -9.92 42.47 12.77
CA GLU A 7 -9.78 41.71 11.52
C GLU A 7 -8.35 41.73 10.98
N ALA A 8 -7.65 42.86 11.11
CA ALA A 8 -6.26 43.01 10.67
C ALA A 8 -5.27 42.28 11.59
N GLU A 9 -5.55 42.21 12.90
CA GLU A 9 -4.79 41.41 13.86
C GLU A 9 -4.97 39.91 13.60
N LEU A 10 -6.22 39.44 13.49
CA LEU A 10 -6.54 38.05 13.16
C LEU A 10 -5.88 37.62 11.83
N SER A 11 -5.94 38.46 10.81
CA SER A 11 -5.31 38.17 9.51
C SER A 11 -3.80 37.99 9.64
N ARG A 12 -3.13 38.81 10.46
CA ARG A 12 -1.68 38.70 10.71
C ARG A 12 -1.36 37.41 11.47
N GLU A 13 -2.13 37.06 12.49
CA GLU A 13 -1.99 35.80 13.21
C GLU A 13 -2.16 34.58 12.28
N MET A 14 -3.18 34.58 11.43
CA MET A 14 -3.42 33.50 10.47
C MET A 14 -2.27 33.35 9.46
N VAL A 15 -1.75 34.47 8.94
CA VAL A 15 -0.58 34.45 8.04
C VAL A 15 0.66 33.93 8.77
N GLN A 16 0.88 34.33 10.02
CA GLN A 16 2.01 33.87 10.82
C GLN A 16 1.92 32.37 11.13
N PHE A 17 0.73 31.88 11.50
CA PHE A 17 0.45 30.45 11.69
C PHE A 17 0.70 29.64 10.40
N LEU A 18 0.23 30.13 9.25
CA LEU A 18 0.49 29.48 7.96
C LEU A 18 1.99 29.43 7.64
N THR A 19 2.69 30.54 7.89
CA THR A 19 4.12 30.68 7.56
C THR A 19 4.99 29.79 8.44
N ASN A 20 4.77 29.81 9.74
CA ASN A 20 5.68 29.20 10.71
C ASN A 20 5.29 27.76 11.03
N ASP A 21 4.00 27.50 11.26
CA ASP A 21 3.56 26.22 11.79
C ASP A 21 3.15 25.28 10.66
N VAL A 22 2.29 25.73 9.76
CA VAL A 22 1.75 24.88 8.68
C VAL A 22 2.86 24.48 7.72
N ILE A 23 3.64 25.43 7.18
CA ILE A 23 4.74 25.11 6.25
C ILE A 23 5.77 24.19 6.91
N SER A 24 6.13 24.44 8.18
CA SER A 24 7.08 23.60 8.91
C SER A 24 6.59 22.15 9.08
N GLN A 25 5.31 21.98 9.47
CA GLN A 25 4.67 20.66 9.58
C GLN A 25 4.58 19.95 8.23
N LEU A 26 4.25 20.69 7.16
CA LEU A 26 4.17 20.11 5.81
C LEU A 26 5.55 19.68 5.29
N ARG A 27 6.60 20.46 5.55
CA ARG A 27 7.99 20.08 5.22
C ARG A 27 8.44 18.85 6.01
N THR A 28 8.11 18.78 7.29
CA THR A 28 8.38 17.59 8.11
C THR A 28 7.68 16.36 7.54
N THR A 29 6.40 16.51 7.17
CA THR A 29 5.62 15.43 6.55
C THR A 29 6.19 15.03 5.18
N GLN A 30 6.64 15.99 4.37
CA GLN A 30 7.30 15.74 3.09
C GLN A 30 8.57 14.90 3.29
N SER A 31 9.42 15.26 4.26
CA SER A 31 10.62 14.48 4.60
C SER A 31 10.26 13.06 5.02
N GLN A 32 9.21 12.87 5.82
CA GLN A 32 8.75 11.53 6.22
C GLN A 32 8.26 10.70 5.02
N LEU A 33 7.56 11.32 4.06
CA LEU A 33 7.13 10.66 2.82
C LEU A 33 8.33 10.29 1.94
N GLU A 34 9.33 11.17 1.84
CA GLU A 34 10.58 10.91 1.12
C GLU A 34 11.36 9.75 1.76
N ASP A 35 11.45 9.71 3.08
CA ASP A 35 12.11 8.62 3.80
C ASP A 35 11.35 7.30 3.68
N ALA A 36 10.03 7.34 3.58
CA ALA A 36 9.23 6.16 3.25
C ALA A 36 9.51 5.65 1.82
N GLU A 37 9.63 6.54 0.84
CA GLU A 37 9.98 6.19 -0.56
C GLU A 37 11.41 5.61 -0.64
N ARG A 38 12.37 6.23 0.05
CA ARG A 38 13.74 5.72 0.10
C ARG A 38 13.83 4.32 0.72
N ARG A 39 13.06 4.08 1.79
CA ARG A 39 12.96 2.74 2.40
C ARG A 39 12.36 1.72 1.44
N TRP A 40 11.37 2.12 0.67
CA TRP A 40 10.78 1.27 -0.36
C TRP A 40 11.81 0.84 -1.42
N SER A 41 12.53 1.81 -1.98
CA SER A 41 13.52 1.58 -3.05
C SER A 41 14.73 0.73 -2.61
N ARG A 42 14.89 0.50 -1.31
CA ARG A 42 15.95 -0.33 -0.72
C ARG A 42 15.40 -1.55 0.00
N MET A 43 14.12 -1.87 -0.19
CA MET A 43 13.49 -2.98 0.49
C MET A 43 13.98 -4.29 -0.10
N GLU A 44 15.02 -4.85 0.50
CA GLU A 44 15.47 -6.21 0.26
C GLU A 44 15.25 -7.01 1.55
N THR A 45 14.41 -8.04 1.46
CA THR A 45 14.08 -8.86 2.62
C THR A 45 14.22 -10.33 2.25
N GLN A 46 14.85 -11.10 3.12
CA GLN A 46 14.84 -12.55 3.05
C GLN A 46 14.13 -13.09 4.28
N GLU A 47 13.03 -13.80 4.05
CA GLU A 47 12.18 -14.35 5.10
C GLU A 47 12.17 -15.87 5.02
N GLU A 48 12.26 -16.54 6.15
CA GLU A 48 12.11 -18.00 6.26
C GLU A 48 11.10 -18.29 7.35
N ALA A 49 10.05 -19.02 6.99
CA ALA A 49 8.97 -19.40 7.89
C ALA A 49 8.72 -20.90 7.80
N THR A 50 8.65 -21.57 8.95
CA THR A 50 8.39 -23.00 9.05
C THR A 50 7.15 -23.23 9.91
N GLY A 51 6.13 -23.81 9.30
CA GLY A 51 4.90 -24.30 9.93
C GLY A 51 4.86 -25.82 10.04
N LYS A 52 3.74 -26.36 10.53
CA LYS A 52 3.57 -27.81 10.74
C LYS A 52 3.57 -28.64 9.46
N SER A 53 3.09 -28.06 8.36
CA SER A 53 2.87 -28.75 7.08
C SER A 53 3.54 -28.03 5.91
N MET A 54 4.23 -26.93 6.17
CA MET A 54 4.83 -26.10 5.13
C MET A 54 6.05 -25.38 5.67
N LYS A 55 7.09 -25.29 4.85
CA LYS A 55 8.24 -24.42 5.03
C LYS A 55 8.39 -23.56 3.78
N ALA A 56 8.62 -22.27 3.96
CA ALA A 56 8.84 -21.33 2.87
C ALA A 56 10.06 -20.47 3.18
N LYS A 57 10.94 -20.31 2.20
CA LYS A 57 12.03 -19.34 2.23
C LYS A 57 11.88 -18.43 1.02
N VAL A 58 11.66 -17.14 1.26
CA VAL A 58 11.31 -16.17 0.22
C VAL A 58 12.28 -14.99 0.25
N LYS A 59 12.70 -14.55 -0.93
CA LYS A 59 13.47 -13.32 -1.14
C LYS A 59 12.61 -12.29 -1.86
N ILE A 60 12.50 -11.11 -1.30
CA ILE A 60 11.72 -9.98 -1.80
C ILE A 60 12.68 -8.84 -2.13
N ASP A 61 12.49 -8.24 -3.31
CA ASP A 61 13.16 -7.00 -3.74
C ASP A 61 12.08 -6.00 -4.21
N GLY A 62 11.82 -5.00 -3.38
CA GLY A 62 10.74 -4.05 -3.57
C GLY A 62 9.38 -4.76 -3.71
N HIS A 63 8.80 -4.72 -4.90
CA HIS A 63 7.50 -5.35 -5.19
C HIS A 63 7.61 -6.76 -5.75
N LEU A 64 8.82 -7.28 -5.93
CA LEU A 64 9.08 -8.57 -6.58
C LEU A 64 9.44 -9.62 -5.56
N VAL A 65 8.83 -10.80 -5.65
CA VAL A 65 9.39 -12.02 -5.08
C VAL A 65 10.38 -12.56 -6.10
N THR A 66 11.67 -12.48 -5.79
CA THR A 66 12.75 -12.86 -6.71
C THR A 66 13.09 -14.34 -6.59
N GLU A 67 12.99 -14.90 -5.38
CA GLU A 67 13.22 -16.30 -5.09
C GLU A 67 12.19 -16.80 -4.08
N ALA A 68 11.70 -18.01 -4.26
CA ALA A 68 10.93 -18.71 -3.24
C ALA A 68 11.26 -20.20 -3.27
N ASP A 69 11.60 -20.77 -2.11
CA ASP A 69 11.80 -22.20 -1.90
C ASP A 69 10.67 -22.70 -0.99
N ILE A 70 9.81 -23.55 -1.53
CA ILE A 70 8.58 -23.99 -0.88
C ILE A 70 8.63 -25.50 -0.68
N GLU A 71 8.55 -25.91 0.57
CA GLU A 71 8.41 -27.31 0.98
C GLU A 71 7.04 -27.50 1.62
N VAL A 72 6.22 -28.42 1.11
CA VAL A 72 4.90 -28.73 1.67
C VAL A 72 4.81 -30.22 1.96
N ASN A 73 4.52 -30.54 3.22
CA ASN A 73 4.29 -31.90 3.68
C ASN A 73 2.79 -32.19 3.71
N LEU A 74 2.32 -32.95 2.73
CA LEU A 74 0.94 -33.37 2.65
C LEU A 74 0.67 -34.54 3.60
N ARG A 75 -0.52 -34.58 4.21
CA ARG A 75 -0.94 -35.55 5.24
C ARG A 75 -0.78 -37.04 4.86
N ARG A 76 -0.52 -37.36 3.59
CA ARG A 76 -0.27 -38.71 3.08
C ARG A 76 1.23 -39.07 2.92
N GLY A 77 2.13 -38.27 3.51
CA GLY A 77 3.57 -38.51 3.45
C GLY A 77 4.21 -38.07 2.13
N TYR A 78 3.52 -37.26 1.33
CA TYR A 78 4.05 -36.70 0.09
C TYR A 78 4.68 -35.35 0.38
N LEU A 79 5.98 -35.23 0.10
CA LEU A 79 6.73 -33.99 0.25
C LEU A 79 6.84 -33.32 -1.13
N VAL A 80 6.28 -32.12 -1.25
CA VAL A 80 6.46 -31.27 -2.43
C VAL A 80 7.56 -30.27 -2.11
N ASN A 81 8.65 -30.32 -2.85
CA ASN A 81 9.70 -29.31 -2.79
C ASN A 81 9.76 -28.60 -4.14
N SER A 82 9.56 -27.30 -4.15
CA SER A 82 9.53 -26.54 -5.39
C SER A 82 10.07 -25.13 -5.22
N LYS A 83 10.76 -24.67 -6.26
CA LYS A 83 11.37 -23.34 -6.31
C LYS A 83 10.70 -22.47 -7.35
N LEU A 84 10.52 -21.20 -7.03
CA LEU A 84 10.10 -20.20 -8.00
C LEU A 84 11.17 -20.08 -9.09
N HIS A 85 10.76 -20.29 -10.33
CA HIS A 85 11.60 -20.25 -11.51
C HIS A 85 11.77 -18.83 -12.05
N GLN A 86 10.72 -18.02 -11.93
CA GLN A 86 10.69 -16.64 -12.43
C GLN A 86 10.12 -15.72 -11.35
N ALA A 87 10.75 -14.55 -11.20
CA ALA A 87 10.28 -13.55 -10.26
C ALA A 87 8.81 -13.18 -10.52
N CYS A 88 8.04 -13.02 -9.46
CA CYS A 88 6.63 -12.65 -9.55
C CYS A 88 6.34 -11.34 -8.82
N VAL A 89 5.36 -10.60 -9.33
CA VAL A 89 4.97 -9.29 -8.85
C VAL A 89 3.90 -9.40 -7.76
N LEU A 90 4.10 -8.70 -6.64
CA LEU A 90 3.06 -8.47 -5.64
C LEU A 90 2.32 -7.16 -5.95
N ASP A 91 1.16 -7.25 -6.60
CA ASP A 91 0.38 -6.07 -7.00
C ASP A 91 0.04 -5.15 -5.82
N GLN A 92 -0.21 -5.72 -4.64
CA GLN A 92 -0.50 -4.97 -3.41
C GLN A 92 0.65 -4.01 -3.04
N LEU A 93 1.88 -4.47 -3.26
CA LEU A 93 3.09 -3.68 -3.03
C LEU A 93 3.21 -2.56 -4.08
N LEU A 94 2.93 -2.85 -5.35
CA LEU A 94 2.90 -1.83 -6.40
C LEU A 94 1.82 -0.76 -6.15
N GLU A 95 0.63 -1.15 -5.73
CA GLU A 95 -0.47 -0.23 -5.42
C GLU A 95 -0.11 0.70 -4.27
N PHE A 96 0.45 0.16 -3.18
CA PHE A 96 0.93 0.95 -2.05
C PHE A 96 2.03 1.93 -2.46
N HIS A 97 3.03 1.46 -3.22
CA HIS A 97 4.11 2.31 -3.70
C HIS A 97 3.62 3.45 -4.60
N ARG A 98 2.71 3.15 -5.53
CA ARG A 98 2.11 4.16 -6.40
C ARG A 98 1.41 5.24 -5.60
N ALA A 99 0.63 4.85 -4.57
CA ALA A 99 -0.01 5.81 -3.69
C ALA A 99 1.03 6.67 -2.97
N LEU A 100 2.05 6.06 -2.35
CA LEU A 100 3.11 6.78 -1.64
C LEU A 100 3.83 7.79 -2.54
N GLN A 101 4.27 7.37 -3.72
CA GLN A 101 5.01 8.20 -4.67
C GLN A 101 4.17 9.39 -5.17
N LEU A 102 2.89 9.17 -5.46
CA LEU A 102 1.99 10.24 -5.91
C LEU A 102 1.78 11.29 -4.81
N GLN A 103 1.58 10.84 -3.57
CA GLN A 103 1.34 11.77 -2.46
C GLN A 103 2.61 12.51 -2.04
N TYR A 104 3.79 11.89 -2.14
CA TYR A 104 5.07 12.58 -1.96
C TYR A 104 5.20 13.78 -2.91
N ARG A 105 4.97 13.57 -4.22
CA ARG A 105 5.02 14.66 -5.22
C ARG A 105 3.92 15.71 -5.01
N ARG A 106 2.73 15.28 -4.59
CA ARG A 106 1.62 16.19 -4.29
C ARG A 106 1.95 17.07 -3.08
N MET A 107 2.59 16.53 -2.04
CA MET A 107 3.04 17.30 -0.87
C MET A 107 4.00 18.42 -1.27
N GLU A 108 5.00 18.08 -2.10
CA GLU A 108 5.98 19.05 -2.60
C GLU A 108 5.30 20.23 -3.32
N ASN A 109 4.28 19.95 -4.14
CA ASN A 109 3.51 20.98 -4.82
C ASN A 109 2.69 21.85 -3.86
N ILE A 110 2.06 21.26 -2.84
CA ILE A 110 1.29 22.02 -1.84
C ILE A 110 2.22 22.95 -1.05
N VAL A 111 3.37 22.46 -0.60
CA VAL A 111 4.36 23.28 0.13
C VAL A 111 4.81 24.47 -0.73
N ARG A 112 5.20 24.22 -1.98
CA ARG A 112 5.63 25.28 -2.92
C ARG A 112 4.53 26.31 -3.20
N LEU A 113 3.30 25.85 -3.39
CA LEU A 113 2.16 26.74 -3.64
C LEU A 113 1.82 27.59 -2.41
N LEU A 114 1.82 26.97 -1.22
CA LEU A 114 1.56 27.65 0.03
C LEU A 114 2.62 28.73 0.30
N GLU A 115 3.90 28.40 0.15
CA GLU A 115 5.01 29.36 0.28
C GLU A 115 4.82 30.56 -0.65
N LYS A 116 4.56 30.30 -1.94
CA LYS A 116 4.36 31.37 -2.93
C LYS A 116 3.15 32.26 -2.60
N GLN A 117 2.03 31.68 -2.20
CA GLN A 117 0.82 32.45 -1.89
C GLN A 117 0.96 33.22 -0.59
N VAL A 118 1.56 32.64 0.46
CA VAL A 118 1.79 33.33 1.73
C VAL A 118 2.72 34.54 1.53
N SER A 119 3.81 34.40 0.77
CA SER A 119 4.68 35.53 0.44
C SER A 119 3.92 36.63 -0.33
N SER A 120 3.12 36.25 -1.33
CA SER A 120 2.31 37.22 -2.08
C SER A 120 1.28 37.96 -1.22
N ILE A 121 0.74 37.30 -0.19
CA ILE A 121 -0.22 37.90 0.75
C ILE A 121 0.49 38.89 1.68
N GLN A 122 1.71 38.56 2.14
CA GLN A 122 2.53 39.45 2.96
C GLN A 122 2.94 40.73 2.20
N ASP A 123 3.28 40.60 0.92
CA ASP A 123 3.71 41.72 0.08
C ASP A 123 2.56 42.65 -0.34
N ALA A 124 1.33 42.13 -0.44
CA ALA A 124 0.20 42.87 -1.01
C ALA A 124 -0.39 43.95 -0.09
N GLY A 125 -0.16 43.89 1.24
CA GLY A 125 -0.61 44.92 2.19
C GLY A 125 -2.12 45.25 2.15
N ASP A 126 -2.95 44.34 1.63
CA ASP A 126 -4.26 44.67 1.06
C ASP A 126 -5.43 44.46 2.05
N GLY A 127 -6.51 45.23 1.92
CA GLY A 127 -7.68 45.19 2.81
C GLY A 127 -8.55 43.93 2.73
N ARG A 128 -8.15 42.93 1.93
CA ARG A 128 -8.84 41.63 1.73
C ARG A 128 -8.02 40.43 2.22
N LEU A 129 -7.03 40.67 3.06
CA LEU A 129 -6.16 39.66 3.68
C LEU A 129 -6.92 38.44 4.22
N LEU A 130 -8.01 38.67 4.95
CA LEU A 130 -8.81 37.61 5.57
C LEU A 130 -9.44 36.66 4.53
N GLN A 131 -9.97 37.21 3.43
CA GLN A 131 -10.63 36.42 2.38
C GLN A 131 -9.63 35.57 1.58
N HIS A 132 -8.47 36.13 1.26
CA HIS A 132 -7.41 35.37 0.58
C HIS A 132 -6.83 34.29 1.48
N THR A 133 -6.56 34.61 2.74
CA THR A 133 -5.99 33.68 3.73
C THR A 133 -6.95 32.53 4.02
N SER A 134 -8.24 32.83 4.23
CA SER A 134 -9.26 31.78 4.46
C SER A 134 -9.44 30.86 3.25
N SER A 135 -9.44 31.39 2.03
CA SER A 135 -9.51 30.58 0.81
C SER A 135 -8.30 29.64 0.68
N LEU A 136 -7.10 30.14 0.98
CA LEU A 136 -5.86 29.36 0.95
C LEU A 136 -5.89 28.23 1.99
N VAL A 137 -6.32 28.53 3.22
CA VAL A 137 -6.51 27.53 4.28
C VAL A 137 -7.48 26.45 3.82
N ALA A 138 -8.64 26.83 3.27
CA ALA A 138 -9.64 25.88 2.80
C ALA A 138 -9.11 24.96 1.68
N GLN A 139 -8.33 25.52 0.76
CA GLN A 139 -7.68 24.75 -0.31
C GLN A 139 -6.67 23.76 0.26
N VAL A 140 -5.78 24.19 1.17
CA VAL A 140 -4.77 23.32 1.80
C VAL A 140 -5.44 22.18 2.57
N VAL A 141 -6.47 22.48 3.37
CA VAL A 141 -7.23 21.45 4.12
C VAL A 141 -7.88 20.43 3.18
N THR A 142 -8.46 20.89 2.07
CA THR A 142 -9.11 20.03 1.07
C THR A 142 -8.09 19.08 0.42
N GLU A 143 -6.94 19.62 0.02
CA GLU A 143 -5.85 18.86 -0.58
C GLU A 143 -5.28 17.82 0.39
N LEU A 144 -4.95 18.23 1.62
CA LEU A 144 -4.47 17.31 2.66
C LEU A 144 -5.50 16.24 3.00
N GLY A 145 -6.77 16.60 3.04
CA GLY A 145 -7.87 15.64 3.23
C GLY A 145 -7.92 14.59 2.13
N SER A 146 -7.68 14.98 0.87
CA SER A 146 -7.56 14.04 -0.25
C SER A 146 -6.35 13.14 -0.10
N MET A 147 -5.18 13.70 0.21
CA MET A 147 -3.95 12.93 0.38
C MET A 147 -4.08 11.88 1.47
N CYS A 148 -4.67 12.25 2.61
CA CYS A 148 -4.91 11.33 3.72
C CYS A 148 -5.84 10.15 3.32
N ARG A 149 -6.85 10.41 2.48
CA ARG A 149 -7.71 9.34 1.94
C ARG A 149 -6.93 8.43 1.01
N ASP A 150 -6.14 8.99 0.10
CA ASP A 150 -5.37 8.23 -0.88
C ASP A 150 -4.28 7.37 -0.20
N LEU A 151 -3.56 7.92 0.79
CA LEU A 151 -2.60 7.17 1.60
C LEU A 151 -3.28 6.03 2.38
N ARG A 152 -4.49 6.27 2.92
CA ARG A 152 -5.25 5.24 3.63
C ARG A 152 -5.70 4.13 2.67
N THR A 153 -6.15 4.48 1.47
CA THR A 153 -6.53 3.51 0.43
C THR A 153 -5.33 2.68 -0.01
N GLY A 154 -4.18 3.32 -0.31
CA GLY A 154 -2.95 2.59 -0.63
C GLY A 154 -2.48 1.71 0.54
N GLY A 155 -2.56 2.19 1.78
CA GLY A 155 -2.25 1.41 2.98
C GLY A 155 -3.19 0.22 3.18
N ASN A 156 -4.44 0.29 2.72
CA ASN A 156 -5.35 -0.85 2.76
C ASN A 156 -4.90 -1.98 1.82
N ALA A 157 -4.22 -1.69 0.70
CA ALA A 157 -3.72 -2.70 -0.22
C ALA A 157 -2.76 -3.69 0.47
N VAL A 158 -1.94 -3.21 1.42
CA VAL A 158 -0.99 -4.04 2.19
C VAL A 158 -1.52 -4.48 3.55
N ARG A 159 -2.59 -3.85 4.05
CA ARG A 159 -3.20 -4.20 5.34
C ARG A 159 -4.26 -5.30 5.21
N LEU A 160 -5.08 -5.23 4.17
CA LEU A 160 -6.18 -6.15 3.94
C LEU A 160 -5.72 -7.37 3.14
N PRO A 161 -6.37 -8.54 3.28
CA PRO A 161 -6.11 -9.69 2.43
C PRO A 161 -6.34 -9.34 0.96
N SER A 162 -5.62 -10.04 0.07
CA SER A 162 -5.82 -9.92 -1.37
C SER A 162 -7.31 -10.09 -1.75
N THR A 163 -7.83 -9.20 -2.59
CA THR A 163 -9.22 -9.24 -3.09
C THR A 163 -9.40 -10.25 -4.23
N ARG A 164 -8.34 -10.95 -4.64
CA ARG A 164 -8.38 -11.95 -5.71
C ARG A 164 -9.38 -13.06 -5.35
N ARG A 165 -10.27 -13.40 -6.28
CA ARG A 165 -11.26 -14.47 -6.11
C ARG A 165 -10.71 -15.79 -6.63
N PHE A 166 -10.92 -16.86 -5.85
CA PHE A 166 -10.59 -18.23 -6.21
C PHE A 166 -11.66 -18.85 -7.15
N PRO A 167 -11.30 -19.72 -8.12
CA PRO A 167 -9.95 -20.11 -8.51
C PRO A 167 -9.25 -18.93 -9.18
N TYR A 168 -8.03 -18.65 -8.71
CA TYR A 168 -7.19 -17.65 -9.36
C TYR A 168 -7.00 -18.09 -10.81
N CYS A 169 -6.96 -17.14 -11.76
CA CYS A 169 -6.63 -17.48 -13.15
C CYS A 169 -5.47 -18.48 -13.14
N SER A 170 -5.62 -19.61 -13.82
CA SER A 170 -4.60 -20.66 -13.97
C SER A 170 -3.30 -20.15 -14.62
N GLN A 171 -3.25 -18.86 -14.95
CA GLN A 171 -2.12 -18.04 -15.32
C GLN A 171 -1.57 -17.28 -14.10
N LEU A 172 -1.46 -17.92 -12.94
CA LEU A 172 -0.57 -17.38 -11.91
C LEU A 172 0.83 -17.41 -12.51
N ASP A 173 1.50 -16.26 -12.60
CA ASP A 173 2.87 -16.11 -13.14
C ASP A 173 3.93 -16.95 -12.40
N HIS A 174 3.52 -17.69 -11.37
CA HIS A 174 4.36 -18.55 -10.56
C HIS A 174 4.73 -19.82 -11.33
N HIS A 175 5.81 -19.72 -12.08
CA HIS A 175 6.45 -20.88 -12.67
C HIS A 175 7.31 -21.54 -11.59
N PHE A 176 7.04 -22.79 -11.29
CA PHE A 176 7.69 -23.55 -10.23
C PHE A 176 8.50 -24.71 -10.83
N VAL A 177 9.68 -24.96 -10.28
CA VAL A 177 10.58 -26.04 -10.71
C VAL A 177 11.05 -26.83 -9.47
N PRO A 178 10.75 -28.15 -9.38
CA PRO A 178 9.86 -28.91 -10.26
C PRO A 178 8.42 -28.37 -10.25
N ALA A 179 7.66 -28.61 -11.32
CA ALA A 179 6.28 -28.18 -11.42
C ALA A 179 5.44 -28.70 -10.25
N LEU A 180 4.52 -27.86 -9.74
CA LEU A 180 3.60 -28.27 -8.68
C LEU A 180 2.66 -29.38 -9.17
N PRO A 181 2.20 -30.26 -8.27
CA PRO A 181 1.12 -31.19 -8.56
C PRO A 181 -0.12 -30.46 -9.12
N SER A 182 -0.84 -31.09 -10.04
CA SER A 182 -2.00 -30.46 -10.71
C SER A 182 -3.16 -30.12 -9.78
N ASP A 183 -3.21 -30.73 -8.61
CA ASP A 183 -4.18 -30.51 -7.54
C ASP A 183 -3.67 -29.52 -6.47
N MET A 184 -2.52 -28.87 -6.68
CA MET A 184 -1.92 -27.95 -5.72
C MET A 184 -1.78 -26.54 -6.30
N LEU A 185 -2.07 -25.54 -5.48
CA LEU A 185 -1.86 -24.13 -5.78
C LEU A 185 -1.07 -23.47 -4.66
N ILE A 186 -0.10 -22.63 -5.02
CA ILE A 186 0.61 -21.75 -4.10
C ILE A 186 0.21 -20.31 -4.41
N ASP A 187 -0.18 -19.58 -3.37
CA ASP A 187 -0.48 -18.15 -3.44
C ASP A 187 0.52 -17.37 -2.58
N MET A 188 0.94 -16.22 -3.09
CA MET A 188 1.83 -15.27 -2.40
C MET A 188 1.13 -13.91 -2.36
N SER A 189 0.81 -13.44 -1.18
CA SER A 189 0.10 -12.18 -0.98
C SER A 189 0.67 -11.41 0.21
N VAL A 190 0.19 -10.19 0.42
CA VAL A 190 0.56 -9.36 1.57
C VAL A 190 -0.65 -9.21 2.49
N HIS A 191 -0.47 -9.43 3.78
CA HIS A 191 -1.47 -9.15 4.80
C HIS A 191 -0.81 -8.51 6.02
N GLN A 192 -1.39 -7.40 6.51
CA GLN A 192 -0.82 -6.62 7.62
C GLN A 192 0.67 -6.27 7.43
N ALA A 193 1.04 -5.90 6.20
CA ALA A 193 2.42 -5.62 5.80
C ALA A 193 3.41 -6.79 6.01
N ARG A 194 2.91 -8.02 5.97
CA ARG A 194 3.72 -9.25 5.98
C ARG A 194 3.44 -10.07 4.74
N LEU A 195 4.47 -10.74 4.23
CA LEU A 195 4.27 -11.73 3.18
C LEU A 195 3.51 -12.92 3.76
N VAL A 196 2.54 -13.40 3.01
CA VAL A 196 1.75 -14.58 3.34
C VAL A 196 1.89 -15.55 2.19
N VAL A 197 2.34 -16.76 2.51
CA VAL A 197 2.43 -17.86 1.54
C VAL A 197 1.45 -18.96 1.95
N GLU A 198 0.53 -19.27 1.06
CA GLU A 198 -0.53 -20.25 1.29
C GLU A 198 -0.46 -21.38 0.26
N ALA A 199 -0.66 -22.60 0.74
CA ALA A 199 -0.77 -23.79 -0.08
C ALA A 199 -2.19 -24.35 -0.02
N PHE A 200 -2.82 -24.50 -1.18
CA PHE A 200 -4.17 -25.04 -1.33
C PHE A 200 -4.13 -26.36 -2.08
N ILE A 201 -4.89 -27.35 -1.60
CA ILE A 201 -5.19 -28.56 -2.35
C ILE A 201 -6.59 -28.47 -2.92
N VAL A 202 -6.70 -28.69 -4.22
CA VAL A 202 -7.91 -28.55 -5.02
C VAL A 202 -8.36 -29.93 -5.46
N ALA A 203 -9.53 -30.35 -4.97
CA ALA A 203 -10.15 -31.60 -5.40
C ALA A 203 -11.18 -31.33 -6.51
N PRO A 204 -11.22 -32.14 -7.58
CA PRO A 204 -12.27 -32.06 -8.57
C PRO A 204 -13.63 -32.34 -7.93
N SER A 205 -14.64 -31.54 -8.30
CA SER A 205 -16.01 -31.77 -7.84
C SER A 205 -16.57 -33.04 -8.48
N SER A 206 -17.10 -33.94 -7.65
CA SER A 206 -17.89 -35.10 -8.10
C SER A 206 -19.36 -34.77 -8.37
N LYS A 207 -19.78 -33.51 -8.13
CA LYS A 207 -21.15 -33.06 -8.43
C LYS A 207 -21.27 -32.70 -9.92
N PRO A 208 -22.35 -33.11 -10.61
CA PRO A 208 -22.60 -32.70 -11.98
C PRO A 208 -22.63 -31.18 -12.08
N THR A 209 -22.01 -30.66 -13.14
CA THR A 209 -21.98 -29.23 -13.47
C THR A 209 -23.36 -28.79 -13.96
N ASP A 210 -24.32 -28.65 -13.04
CA ASP A 210 -25.51 -27.87 -13.30
C ASP A 210 -25.15 -26.38 -13.25
N ASN A 211 -25.86 -25.56 -14.04
CA ASN A 211 -25.60 -24.14 -14.36
C ASN A 211 -25.65 -23.15 -13.17
N PHE A 212 -25.31 -23.57 -11.95
CA PHE A 212 -25.21 -22.74 -10.77
C PHE A 212 -23.78 -22.76 -10.22
N LEU A 213 -22.90 -21.97 -10.83
CA LEU A 213 -21.69 -21.49 -10.17
C LEU A 213 -22.08 -20.46 -9.10
N SER A 214 -22.60 -20.92 -7.97
CA SER A 214 -22.83 -20.09 -6.78
C SER A 214 -22.62 -20.89 -5.50
N GLY A 215 -21.42 -20.76 -4.93
CA GLY A 215 -21.14 -20.99 -3.52
C GLY A 215 -20.82 -22.44 -3.11
N ASP A 216 -19.78 -22.60 -2.28
CA ASP A 216 -19.47 -23.82 -1.53
C ASP A 216 -18.94 -25.06 -2.28
N GLY A 217 -17.76 -24.91 -2.87
CA GLY A 217 -16.81 -26.03 -2.91
C GLY A 217 -16.04 -26.10 -1.59
N LYS A 218 -16.09 -27.24 -0.87
CA LYS A 218 -15.25 -27.48 0.33
C LYS A 218 -13.78 -27.43 -0.09
N LYS A 219 -13.08 -26.38 0.33
CA LYS A 219 -11.63 -26.23 0.18
C LYS A 219 -10.93 -26.94 1.34
N GLU A 220 -9.94 -27.79 1.05
CA GLU A 220 -9.06 -28.34 2.08
C GLU A 220 -7.79 -27.48 2.14
N PHE A 221 -7.67 -26.70 3.22
CA PHE A 221 -6.50 -25.88 3.51
C PHE A 221 -5.33 -26.78 3.96
N ALA A 222 -4.21 -26.72 3.23
CA ALA A 222 -3.05 -27.56 3.50
C ALA A 222 -2.09 -26.90 4.51
N GLY A 223 -1.95 -25.57 4.45
CA GLY A 223 -1.13 -24.81 5.38
C GLY A 223 -0.90 -23.37 4.95
N GLN A 224 -0.43 -22.56 5.88
CA GLN A 224 -0.05 -21.16 5.70
C GLN A 224 1.16 -20.87 6.58
N VAL A 225 2.03 -20.00 6.06
CA VAL A 225 3.12 -19.39 6.82
C VAL A 225 3.12 -17.88 6.57
N THR A 226 3.53 -17.12 7.60
CA THR A 226 3.59 -15.66 7.64
C THR A 226 4.91 -15.20 8.21
#